data_AF-A0A962D6N2-F1
#
_entry.id   AF-A0A962D6N2-F1
#
_cell.length_a   1.000
_cell.length_b   1.000
_cell.length_c   1.000
_cell.angle_alpha   90.00
_cell.angle_beta   90.00
_cell.angle_gamma   90.00
#
_symmetry.space_group_name_H-M   'P 1'
#
loop_
_entity.id
_entity.type
_entity.pdbx_description
1 polymer ?
#
loop_
_entity_poly.entity_id
_entity_poly.type
_entity_poly.pdbx_seq_one_letter_code
_entity_poly.pdbx_strand_id
1 'polypeptide(L)'
;MDDTAEGMEQRAAQLYAECRALDEDARRQWLDQHCGDDAELRAAVEQLLVQTSVVGDRPAISNGHPGDRRGERVGAFELLEAIGAGGMGQVYRARRIDGSFEQEVAIKLYSAGYLLGVGRERFHAERQILACLEHPGIARVIDGGTAADGTPYMAM
;
A
#
# COMPACT_ATOMS: atom_id res chain seq x y z
N MET A 1 21.30 -12.47 22.15
CA MET A 1 20.04 -13.00 22.70
C MET A 1 18.90 -12.37 21.90
N ASP A 2 18.80 -12.71 20.62
CA ASP A 2 17.79 -12.15 19.68
C ASP A 2 17.17 -13.21 18.74
N ASP A 3 17.62 -14.47 18.84
CA ASP A 3 17.20 -15.59 17.96
C ASP A 3 15.71 -15.98 18.10
N THR A 4 15.07 -15.62 19.21
CA THR A 4 13.71 -16.07 19.54
C THR A 4 12.63 -15.21 18.86
N ALA A 5 12.91 -13.92 18.67
CA ALA A 5 11.97 -12.98 18.04
C ALA A 5 11.95 -13.16 16.51
N GLU A 6 13.11 -13.32 15.87
CA GLU A 6 13.20 -13.61 14.43
C GLU A 6 12.51 -14.93 14.06
N GLY A 7 12.66 -15.96 14.91
CA GLY A 7 11.99 -17.24 14.72
C GLY A 7 10.46 -17.14 14.78
N MET A 8 9.93 -16.30 15.67
CA MET A 8 8.49 -16.08 15.83
C MET A 8 7.89 -15.32 14.65
N GLU A 9 8.53 -14.24 14.22
CA GLU A 9 8.09 -13.47 13.04
C GLU A 9 8.09 -14.32 11.77
N GLN A 10 9.12 -15.14 11.59
CA GLN A 10 9.23 -16.03 10.44
C GLN A 10 8.16 -17.13 10.45
N ARG A 11 7.83 -17.66 11.63
CA ARG A 11 6.72 -18.61 11.83
C ARG A 11 5.38 -17.96 11.53
N ALA A 12 5.14 -16.74 12.00
CA ALA A 12 3.90 -16.01 11.76
C ALA A 12 3.69 -15.71 10.26
N ALA A 13 4.77 -15.29 9.56
CA ALA A 13 4.72 -15.03 8.12
C ALA A 13 4.38 -16.29 7.31
N GLN A 14 4.90 -17.46 7.72
CA GLN A 14 4.58 -18.73 7.07
C GLN A 14 3.10 -19.11 7.27
N LEU A 15 2.60 -19.06 8.50
CA LEU A 15 1.19 -19.38 8.80
C LEU A 15 0.22 -18.42 8.09
N TYR A 16 0.58 -17.14 8.02
CA TYR A 16 -0.16 -16.15 7.24
C TYR A 16 -0.24 -16.52 5.74
N ALA A 17 0.87 -16.90 5.12
CA ALA A 17 0.91 -17.26 3.70
C ALA A 17 0.03 -18.48 3.37
N GLU A 18 -0.08 -19.44 4.30
CA GLU A 18 -0.89 -20.64 4.15
C GLU A 18 -2.39 -20.37 4.39
N CYS A 19 -2.73 -19.56 5.41
CA CYS A 19 -4.14 -19.33 5.77
C CYS A 19 -4.83 -18.18 5.01
N ARG A 20 -4.09 -17.31 4.30
CA ARG A 20 -4.67 -16.17 3.56
C ARG A 20 -5.66 -16.54 2.45
N ALA A 21 -5.58 -17.78 1.95
CA ALA A 21 -6.45 -18.29 0.88
C ALA A 21 -7.70 -19.01 1.42
N LEU A 22 -7.79 -19.20 2.74
CA LEU A 22 -8.94 -19.82 3.41
C LEU A 22 -10.03 -18.78 3.67
N ASP A 23 -11.29 -19.23 3.69
CA ASP A 23 -12.42 -18.41 4.13
C ASP A 23 -12.35 -18.13 5.64
N GLU A 24 -13.18 -17.21 6.14
CA GLU A 24 -13.05 -16.73 7.52
C GLU A 24 -13.23 -17.83 8.57
N ASP A 25 -14.18 -18.74 8.35
CA ASP A 25 -14.50 -19.82 9.29
C ASP A 25 -13.44 -20.93 9.24
N ALA A 26 -12.99 -21.35 8.04
CA ALA A 26 -11.92 -22.34 7.93
C ALA A 26 -10.59 -21.79 8.43
N ARG A 27 -10.30 -20.50 8.22
CA ARG A 27 -9.11 -19.83 8.73
C ARG A 27 -9.06 -19.81 10.25
N ARG A 28 -10.18 -19.50 10.92
CA ARG A 28 -10.23 -19.53 12.40
C ARG A 28 -9.93 -20.92 12.93
N GLN A 29 -10.57 -21.94 12.38
CA GLN A 29 -10.36 -23.33 12.80
C GLN A 29 -8.93 -23.81 12.48
N TRP A 30 -8.37 -23.37 11.36
CA TRP A 30 -7.00 -23.69 10.98
C TRP A 30 -5.97 -23.04 11.91
N LEU A 31 -6.18 -21.78 12.30
CA LEU A 31 -5.33 -21.08 13.27
C LEU A 31 -5.40 -21.71 14.66
N ASP A 32 -6.59 -22.14 15.11
CA ASP A 32 -6.74 -22.89 16.37
C ASP A 32 -5.87 -24.17 16.37
N GLN A 33 -5.81 -24.87 15.24
CA GLN A 33 -5.04 -26.10 15.10
C GLN A 33 -3.52 -25.87 14.98
N HIS A 34 -3.10 -24.79 14.31
CA HIS A 34 -1.69 -24.55 13.96
C HIS A 34 -0.95 -23.62 14.94
N CYS A 35 -1.66 -22.74 15.66
CA CYS A 35 -1.09 -21.93 16.73
C CYS A 35 -1.17 -22.62 18.09
N GLY A 36 -2.12 -23.55 18.29
CA GLY A 36 -2.30 -24.23 19.57
C GLY A 36 -2.55 -23.24 20.71
N ASP A 37 -1.81 -23.39 21.83
CA ASP A 37 -1.86 -22.49 23.00
C ASP A 37 -0.96 -21.25 22.88
N ASP A 38 -0.26 -21.07 21.75
CA ASP A 38 0.63 -19.93 21.52
C ASP A 38 -0.19 -18.70 21.10
N ALA A 39 -0.70 -17.99 22.10
CA ALA A 39 -1.51 -16.79 21.94
C ALA A 39 -0.72 -15.64 21.28
N GLU A 40 0.60 -15.57 21.49
CA GLU A 40 1.44 -14.53 20.91
C GLU A 40 1.62 -14.75 19.41
N LEU A 41 1.89 -16.00 18.99
CA LEU A 41 1.98 -16.36 17.58
C LEU A 41 0.65 -16.14 16.85
N ARG A 42 -0.46 -16.52 17.48
CA ARG A 42 -1.81 -16.28 16.94
C ARG A 42 -2.06 -14.79 16.72
N ALA A 43 -1.79 -13.96 17.72
CA ALA A 43 -1.97 -12.51 17.63
C ALA A 43 -1.13 -11.90 16.49
N ALA A 44 0.10 -12.37 16.30
CA ALA A 44 0.95 -11.93 15.20
C ALA A 44 0.37 -12.26 13.82
N VAL A 45 -0.14 -13.48 13.62
CA VAL A 45 -0.78 -13.89 12.36
C VAL A 45 -2.08 -13.13 12.11
N GLU A 46 -2.91 -12.96 13.14
CA GLU A 46 -4.15 -12.18 13.04
C GLU A 46 -3.88 -10.70 12.71
N GLN A 47 -2.83 -10.10 13.25
CA GLN A 47 -2.41 -8.74 12.86
C GLN A 47 -2.01 -8.66 11.39
N LEU A 48 -1.25 -9.64 10.86
CA LEU A 48 -0.90 -9.70 9.44
C LEU A 48 -2.14 -9.83 8.54
N LEU A 49 -3.14 -10.60 8.98
CA LEU A 49 -4.41 -10.77 8.27
C LEU A 49 -5.24 -9.47 8.27
N VAL A 50 -5.32 -8.76 9.40
CA VAL A 50 -6.04 -7.48 9.50
C VAL A 50 -5.37 -6.42 8.62
N GLN A 51 -4.04 -6.36 8.62
CA GLN A 51 -3.28 -5.45 7.75
C GLN A 51 -3.46 -5.75 6.25
N THR A 52 -3.76 -7.00 5.88
CA THR A 52 -3.95 -7.42 4.48
C THR A 52 -5.41 -7.42 4.01
N SER A 53 -6.40 -7.47 4.92
CA SER A 53 -7.83 -7.53 4.57
C SER A 53 -8.37 -6.27 3.87
N VAL A 54 -7.53 -5.28 3.59
CA VAL A 54 -7.86 -4.05 2.82
C VAL A 54 -7.59 -4.24 1.31
N VAL A 55 -7.67 -5.46 0.79
CA VAL A 55 -7.59 -5.74 -0.65
C VAL A 55 -8.76 -6.62 -1.05
N GLY A 56 -9.89 -6.00 -1.38
CA GLY A 56 -11.04 -6.73 -1.93
C GLY A 56 -12.37 -6.01 -1.75
N ASP A 57 -12.74 -5.22 -2.76
CA ASP A 57 -14.12 -4.89 -3.12
C ASP A 57 -15.00 -4.11 -2.12
N ARG A 58 -14.63 -2.84 -1.84
CA ARG A 58 -15.58 -1.78 -1.44
C ARG A 58 -15.12 -0.43 -2.01
N PRO A 59 -16.04 0.47 -2.43
CA PRO A 59 -15.64 1.84 -2.76
C PRO A 59 -15.04 2.45 -1.49
N ALA A 60 -13.77 2.82 -1.56
CA ALA A 60 -13.01 3.37 -0.44
C ALA A 60 -13.48 4.81 -0.13
N ILE A 61 -14.69 4.93 0.39
CA ILE A 61 -15.08 6.09 1.20
C ILE A 61 -14.73 5.72 2.64
N SER A 62 -13.45 5.84 2.98
CA SER A 62 -13.02 5.86 4.37
C SER A 62 -12.43 7.25 4.60
N ASN A 63 -13.24 8.12 5.19
CA ASN A 63 -12.81 9.41 5.68
C ASN A 63 -11.72 9.18 6.75
N GLY A 64 -10.49 9.62 6.45
CA GLY A 64 -9.44 9.89 7.43
C GLY A 64 -8.63 8.68 7.89
N HIS A 65 -7.41 8.57 7.39
CA HIS A 65 -6.33 7.71 7.91
C HIS A 65 -5.05 8.56 8.05
N PRO A 66 -4.11 8.18 8.94
CA PRO A 66 -3.22 9.10 9.64
C PRO A 66 -2.25 9.84 8.71
N GLY A 67 -2.21 11.17 8.88
CA GLY A 67 -1.40 12.11 8.10
C GLY A 67 -2.19 12.72 6.95
N ASP A 68 -3.07 13.68 7.23
CA ASP A 68 -3.70 14.49 6.19
C ASP A 68 -2.63 15.35 5.49
N ARG A 69 -2.20 14.93 4.29
CA ARG A 69 -1.13 15.60 3.52
C ARG A 69 -1.66 16.70 2.59
N ARG A 70 -2.89 17.18 2.82
CA ARG A 70 -3.48 18.27 2.02
C ARG A 70 -2.65 19.54 2.13
N GLY A 71 -2.53 20.26 1.02
CA GLY A 71 -1.69 21.44 0.88
C GLY A 71 -0.21 21.13 0.74
N GLU A 72 0.22 19.86 0.88
CA GLU A 72 1.61 19.50 0.64
C GLU A 72 1.95 19.56 -0.85
N ARG A 73 3.15 20.06 -1.14
CA ARG A 73 3.71 20.08 -2.48
C ARG A 73 4.50 18.81 -2.77
N VAL A 74 4.12 18.13 -3.85
CA VAL A 74 4.80 16.96 -4.40
C VAL A 74 5.20 17.26 -5.84
N GLY A 75 6.48 17.55 -6.07
CA GLY A 75 6.98 17.99 -7.39
C GLY A 75 6.29 19.28 -7.86
N ALA A 76 5.63 19.21 -9.01
CA ALA A 76 4.87 20.31 -9.62
C ALA A 76 3.42 20.43 -9.11
N PHE A 77 3.03 19.62 -8.12
CA PHE A 77 1.63 19.47 -7.72
C PHE A 77 1.40 19.78 -6.24
N GLU A 78 0.20 20.23 -5.92
CA GLU A 78 -0.31 20.42 -4.55
C GLU A 78 -1.42 19.40 -4.29
N LEU A 79 -1.33 18.67 -3.17
CA LEU A 79 -2.33 17.67 -2.77
C LEU A 79 -3.59 18.37 -2.24
N LEU A 80 -4.77 17.98 -2.73
CA LEU A 80 -6.05 18.60 -2.38
C LEU A 80 -6.87 17.78 -1.39
N GLU A 81 -7.08 16.50 -1.68
CA GLU A 81 -7.77 15.57 -0.78
C GLU A 81 -7.39 14.12 -1.09
N ALA A 82 -7.39 13.26 -0.08
CA ALA A 82 -7.23 11.82 -0.27
C ALA A 82 -8.49 11.24 -0.95
N ILE A 83 -8.29 10.53 -2.06
CA ILE A 83 -9.36 9.90 -2.85
C ILE A 83 -9.28 8.36 -2.85
N GLY A 84 -8.23 7.80 -2.26
CA GLY A 84 -8.10 6.36 -2.09
C GLY A 84 -6.91 5.97 -1.21
N ALA A 85 -6.98 4.80 -0.60
CA ALA A 85 -5.88 4.23 0.19
C ALA A 85 -5.90 2.71 0.07
N GLY A 86 -4.72 2.09 0.16
CA GLY A 86 -4.54 0.64 0.18
C GLY A 86 -3.11 0.25 0.57
N GLY A 87 -2.78 -1.04 0.52
CA GLY A 87 -1.47 -1.53 0.97
C GLY A 87 -0.27 -0.91 0.23
N MET A 88 -0.44 -0.53 -1.03
CA MET A 88 0.60 0.13 -1.83
C MET A 88 0.82 1.61 -1.46
N GLY A 89 -0.09 2.21 -0.67
CA GLY A 89 -0.03 3.61 -0.27
C GLY A 89 -1.35 4.36 -0.49
N GLN A 90 -1.25 5.68 -0.67
CA GLN A 90 -2.39 6.59 -0.70
C GLN A 90 -2.49 7.30 -2.04
N VAL A 91 -3.71 7.62 -2.46
CA VAL A 91 -4.00 8.37 -3.69
C VAL A 91 -4.70 9.67 -3.31
N TYR A 92 -4.21 10.78 -3.84
CA TYR A 92 -4.75 12.11 -3.61
C TYR A 92 -5.21 12.73 -4.93
N ARG A 93 -6.34 13.46 -4.92
CA ARG A 93 -6.60 14.46 -5.95
C ARG A 93 -5.60 15.59 -5.72
N ALA A 94 -4.97 16.06 -6.79
CA ALA A 94 -3.98 17.12 -6.74
C ALA A 94 -4.15 18.07 -7.92
N ARG A 95 -3.62 19.29 -7.79
CA ARG A 95 -3.56 20.26 -8.88
C ARG A 95 -2.12 20.62 -9.21
N ARG A 96 -1.82 20.83 -10.48
CA ARG A 96 -0.53 21.39 -10.92
C ARG A 96 -0.45 22.86 -10.51
N ILE A 97 0.69 23.26 -9.95
CA ILE A 97 0.94 24.61 -9.40
C ILE A 97 2.20 25.28 -9.97
N ASP A 98 2.79 24.73 -11.04
CA ASP A 98 4.00 25.28 -11.66
C ASP A 98 3.75 26.51 -12.57
N GLY A 99 2.50 26.95 -12.67
CA GLY A 99 2.11 28.14 -13.45
C GLY A 99 2.10 27.93 -14.97
N SER A 100 2.26 26.70 -15.45
CA SER A 100 2.24 26.41 -16.88
C SER A 100 0.80 26.29 -17.43
N PHE A 101 0.00 25.42 -16.82
CA PHE A 101 -1.40 25.18 -17.17
C PHE A 101 -2.14 24.53 -16.01
N GLU A 102 -3.45 24.74 -15.95
CA GLU A 102 -4.31 24.10 -14.94
C GLU A 102 -4.56 22.65 -15.32
N GLN A 103 -4.13 21.73 -14.44
CA GLN A 103 -4.37 20.30 -14.60
C GLN A 103 -4.63 19.67 -13.23
N GLU A 104 -5.76 18.98 -13.11
CA GLU A 104 -6.01 18.07 -11.99
C GLU A 104 -5.49 16.67 -12.32
N VAL A 105 -4.89 16.03 -11.32
CA VAL A 105 -4.28 14.69 -11.43
C VAL A 105 -4.59 13.87 -10.17
N ALA A 106 -4.46 12.55 -10.30
CA ALA A 106 -4.38 11.64 -9.16
C ALA A 106 -2.90 11.35 -8.84
N ILE A 107 -2.47 11.68 -7.61
CA ILE A 107 -1.11 11.37 -7.12
C ILE A 107 -1.15 10.15 -6.22
N LYS A 108 -0.50 9.07 -6.65
CA LYS A 108 -0.25 7.89 -5.82
C LYS A 108 1.08 8.05 -5.08
N LEU A 109 1.02 8.17 -3.76
CA LEU A 109 2.15 8.12 -2.84
C LEU A 109 2.37 6.69 -2.38
N TYR A 110 3.58 6.15 -2.55
CA TYR A 110 3.86 4.76 -2.22
C TYR A 110 4.27 4.58 -0.75
N SER A 111 3.76 3.55 -0.10
CA SER A 111 4.11 3.24 1.30
C SER A 111 5.51 2.62 1.39
N ALA A 112 6.22 2.91 2.48
CA ALA A 112 7.54 2.30 2.75
C ALA A 112 7.46 0.77 2.84
N GLY A 113 6.41 0.25 3.49
CA GLY A 113 6.17 -1.20 3.63
C GLY A 113 6.00 -1.90 2.27
N TYR A 114 5.29 -1.27 1.33
CA TYR A 114 5.17 -1.80 -0.03
C TYR A 114 6.53 -1.85 -0.73
N LEU A 115 7.30 -0.75 -0.68
CA LEU A 115 8.62 -0.68 -1.34
C LEU A 115 9.62 -1.71 -0.78
N LEU A 116 9.58 -1.96 0.52
CA LEU A 116 10.37 -3.01 1.17
C LEU A 116 9.95 -4.41 0.68
N GLY A 117 8.64 -4.67 0.55
CA GLY A 117 8.11 -5.97 0.13
C GLY A 117 8.32 -6.30 -1.35
N VAL A 118 8.14 -5.32 -2.26
CA VAL A 118 8.31 -5.57 -3.71
C VAL A 118 9.75 -5.48 -4.19
N GLY A 119 10.60 -4.74 -3.48
CA GLY A 119 11.96 -4.43 -3.89
C GLY A 119 12.03 -3.36 -4.99
N ARG A 120 13.17 -2.67 -5.05
CA ARG A 120 13.38 -1.49 -5.90
C ARG A 120 13.30 -1.79 -7.41
N GLU A 121 13.82 -2.92 -7.85
CA GLU A 121 13.85 -3.27 -9.29
C GLU A 121 12.45 -3.51 -9.86
N ARG A 122 11.61 -4.28 -9.15
CA ARG A 122 10.22 -4.52 -9.57
C ARG A 122 9.41 -3.24 -9.59
N PHE A 123 9.59 -2.39 -8.59
CA PHE A 123 8.96 -1.09 -8.53
C PHE A 123 9.31 -0.20 -9.75
N HIS A 124 10.59 -0.15 -10.12
CA HIS A 124 11.01 0.58 -11.32
C HIS A 124 10.47 -0.03 -12.61
N ALA A 125 10.47 -1.36 -12.72
CA ALA A 125 9.92 -2.06 -13.88
C ALA A 125 8.42 -1.78 -14.07
N GLU A 126 7.62 -1.86 -13.00
CA GLU A 126 6.19 -1.55 -13.04
C GLU A 126 5.92 -0.11 -13.48
N ARG A 127 6.66 0.85 -12.91
CA ARG A 127 6.56 2.26 -13.31
C ARG A 127 6.85 2.45 -14.79
N GLN A 128 7.89 1.79 -15.30
CA GLN A 128 8.27 1.90 -16.70
C GLN A 128 7.22 1.30 -17.64
N ILE A 129 6.63 0.16 -17.26
CA ILE A 129 5.55 -0.46 -18.02
C ILE A 129 4.35 0.48 -18.08
N LEU A 130 3.92 1.03 -16.94
CA LEU A 130 2.79 1.96 -16.87
C LEU A 130 3.04 3.24 -17.68
N ALA A 131 4.28 3.75 -17.68
CA ALA A 131 4.65 4.94 -18.46
C ALA A 131 4.58 4.72 -19.98
N CYS A 132 4.69 3.47 -20.45
CA CYS A 132 4.57 3.14 -21.87
C CYS A 132 3.13 2.82 -22.31
N LEU A 133 2.15 2.75 -21.40
CA LEU A 133 0.78 2.42 -21.73
C LEU A 133 -0.04 3.68 -22.07
N GLU A 134 -0.46 3.78 -23.32
CA GLU A 134 -1.40 4.79 -23.78
C GLU A 134 -2.67 4.11 -24.31
N HIS A 135 -3.73 4.13 -23.51
CA HIS A 135 -5.02 3.57 -23.90
C HIS A 135 -6.16 4.29 -23.15
N PRO A 136 -7.32 4.59 -23.78
CA PRO A 136 -8.42 5.31 -23.12
C PRO A 136 -9.00 4.60 -21.89
N GLY A 137 -8.79 3.29 -21.76
CA GLY A 137 -9.21 2.51 -20.59
C GLY A 137 -8.15 2.34 -19.49
N ILE A 138 -6.96 2.93 -19.65
CA ILE A 138 -5.84 2.81 -18.70
C ILE A 138 -5.43 4.22 -18.27
N ALA A 139 -5.27 4.43 -16.97
CA ALA A 139 -4.78 5.70 -16.45
C ALA A 139 -3.37 5.97 -16.99
N ARG A 140 -3.20 7.11 -17.66
CA ARG A 140 -1.92 7.50 -18.27
C ARG A 140 -1.02 8.11 -17.21
N VAL A 141 0.22 7.67 -17.13
CA VAL A 141 1.23 8.34 -16.28
C VAL A 141 1.61 9.68 -16.90
N ILE A 142 1.43 10.76 -16.13
CA ILE A 142 1.76 12.13 -16.52
C ILE A 142 3.17 12.49 -16.05
N ASP A 143 3.51 12.09 -14.83
CA ASP A 143 4.76 12.43 -14.19
C ASP A 143 5.08 11.43 -13.05
N GLY A 144 6.32 11.41 -12.58
CA GLY A 144 6.73 10.57 -11.48
C GLY A 144 8.03 11.07 -10.86
N GLY A 145 8.18 10.84 -9.56
CA GLY A 145 9.37 11.30 -8.85
C GLY A 145 9.39 10.86 -7.40
N THR A 146 10.07 11.67 -6.59
CA THR A 146 10.22 11.50 -5.15
C THR A 146 9.88 12.83 -4.49
N ALA A 147 9.00 12.79 -3.47
CA ALA A 147 8.63 13.95 -2.66
C ALA A 147 9.80 14.40 -1.77
N ALA A 148 9.66 15.57 -1.14
CA ALA A 148 10.73 16.15 -0.32
C ALA A 148 11.13 15.27 0.88
N ASP A 149 10.20 14.46 1.38
CA ASP A 149 10.40 13.51 2.48
C ASP A 149 10.99 12.16 2.02
N GLY A 150 11.34 12.02 0.73
CA GLY A 150 11.83 10.77 0.15
C GLY A 150 10.74 9.81 -0.31
N THR A 151 9.45 10.14 -0.16
CA THR A 151 8.34 9.28 -0.58
C THR A 151 8.23 9.26 -2.10
N PRO A 152 8.34 8.10 -2.77
CA PRO A 152 8.11 8.01 -4.21
C PRO A 152 6.65 8.32 -4.55
N TYR A 153 6.42 9.01 -5.67
CA TYR A 153 5.08 9.32 -6.18
C TYR A 153 4.93 9.07 -7.67
N MET A 154 3.69 8.93 -8.13
CA MET A 154 3.30 8.86 -9.53
C MET A 154 2.03 9.69 -9.75
N ALA A 155 2.00 10.52 -10.80
CA ALA A 155 0.87 11.34 -11.18
C ALA A 155 0.19 10.77 -12.43
N MET A 156 -1.14 10.68 -12.41
CA MET A 156 -1.98 10.13 -13.48
C MET A 156 -3.23 10.98 -13.74
#